data_AF-A0A1F9QBQ5-F1
#
_entry.id   AF-A0A1F9QBQ5-F1
#
_cell.length_a   1.000
_cell.length_b   1.000
_cell.length_c   1.000
_cell.angle_alpha   90.00
_cell.angle_beta   90.00
_cell.angle_gamma   90.00
#
_symmetry.space_group_name_H-M   'P 1'
#
loop_
_entity.id
_entity.type
_entity.pdbx_description
1 polymer ?
#
loop_
_entity_poly.entity_id
_entity_poly.type
_entity_poly.pdbx_seq_one_letter_code
_entity_poly.pdbx_strand_id
1 'polypeptide(L)'
;EEVEEALLESPTPDELETIHGLRREALFLRRFIWPLREVLARLDKGGTPLIKDTTLVYLRDLYDHTIQVMDTVETFRDMLSGMLDLYLSNVSLKLNETMKVLTMISTIFIPLSFLASLYGMNFRHMPELETAYGYYVVLGVMACSVTGMVLFFRRKGWLSKQR
;
A
#
# COMPACT_ATOMS: atom_id res chain seq x y z
N GLU A 1 -3.92 -15.95 3.67
CA GLU A 1 -4.08 -15.55 5.08
C GLU A 1 -2.78 -14.98 5.63
N GLU A 2 -1.68 -15.74 5.76
CA GLU A 2 -0.40 -15.19 6.26
C GLU A 2 0.08 -13.93 5.50
N VAL A 3 0.04 -13.96 4.16
CA VAL A 3 0.39 -12.79 3.33
C VAL A 3 -0.56 -11.62 3.56
N GLU A 4 -1.84 -11.89 3.82
CA GLU A 4 -2.83 -10.84 4.08
C GLU A 4 -2.56 -10.12 5.40
N GLU A 5 -2.23 -10.89 6.44
CA GLU A 5 -1.88 -10.38 7.76
C GLU A 5 -0.57 -9.56 7.70
N ALA A 6 0.45 -10.06 6.99
CA ALA A 6 1.70 -9.33 6.77
C ALA A 6 1.49 -7.97 6.07
N LEU A 7 0.58 -7.91 5.10
CA LEU A 7 0.23 -6.66 4.39
C LEU A 7 -0.46 -5.62 5.29
N LEU A 8 -1.16 -6.07 6.34
CA LEU A 8 -1.83 -5.18 7.30
C LEU A 8 -0.85 -4.59 8.31
N GLU A 9 0.21 -5.31 8.69
CA GLU A 9 1.18 -4.84 9.67
C GLU A 9 2.27 -3.95 9.04
N SER A 10 2.97 -4.46 8.02
CA SER A 10 4.08 -3.75 7.41
C SER A 10 4.43 -4.34 6.04
N PRO A 11 3.93 -3.77 4.93
CA PRO A 11 4.23 -4.28 3.61
C PRO A 11 5.70 -4.04 3.25
N THR A 12 6.38 -5.09 2.80
CA THR A 12 7.72 -5.06 2.26
C THR A 12 7.71 -5.47 0.78
N PRO A 13 8.81 -5.27 0.04
CA PRO A 13 8.92 -5.74 -1.34
C PRO A 13 8.75 -7.26 -1.50
N ASP A 14 9.03 -8.04 -0.45
CA ASP A 14 8.99 -9.50 -0.49
C ASP A 14 7.55 -10.04 -0.55
N GLU A 15 6.58 -9.37 0.09
CA GLU A 15 5.17 -9.73 0.00
C GLU A 15 4.64 -9.51 -1.43
N LEU A 16 5.12 -8.48 -2.14
CA LEU A 16 4.74 -8.25 -3.54
C LEU A 16 5.21 -9.41 -4.44
N GLU A 17 6.44 -9.90 -4.25
CA GLU A 17 6.95 -11.06 -4.96
C GLU A 17 6.11 -12.31 -4.65
N THR A 18 5.74 -12.49 -3.39
CA THR A 18 4.89 -13.60 -2.94
C THR A 18 3.50 -13.56 -3.57
N ILE A 19 2.83 -12.40 -3.60
CA ILE A 19 1.53 -12.21 -4.26
C ILE A 19 1.63 -12.55 -5.76
N HIS A 20 2.71 -12.09 -6.42
CA HIS A 20 2.94 -12.43 -7.82
C HIS A 20 3.21 -13.91 -8.06
N GLY A 21 3.93 -14.58 -7.15
CA GLY A 21 4.16 -16.03 -7.17
C GLY A 21 2.85 -16.80 -7.07
N LEU A 22 2.05 -16.52 -6.04
CA LEU A 22 0.74 -17.15 -5.84
C LEU A 22 -0.21 -16.91 -7.02
N ARG A 23 -0.19 -15.71 -7.61
CA ARG A 23 -1.00 -15.41 -8.80
C ARG A 23 -0.60 -16.25 -10.01
N ARG A 24 0.71 -16.51 -10.19
CA ARG A 24 1.22 -17.40 -11.24
C ARG A 24 0.79 -18.84 -10.99
N GLU A 25 0.86 -19.31 -9.75
CA GLU A 25 0.42 -20.66 -9.37
C GLU A 25 -1.09 -20.86 -9.59
N ALA A 26 -1.92 -19.89 -9.21
CA ALA A 26 -3.36 -19.94 -9.46
C ALA A 26 -3.68 -19.98 -10.97
N LEU A 27 -2.96 -19.20 -11.78
CA LEU A 27 -3.08 -19.26 -13.25
C LEU A 27 -2.64 -20.61 -13.81
N PHE A 28 -1.55 -21.17 -13.29
CA PHE A 28 -1.07 -22.49 -13.67
C PHE A 28 -2.14 -23.55 -13.37
N LEU A 29 -2.68 -23.55 -12.15
CA LEU A 29 -3.71 -24.50 -11.72
C LEU A 29 -4.97 -24.40 -12.59
N ARG A 30 -5.45 -23.19 -12.87
CA ARG A 30 -6.57 -22.94 -13.81
C ARG A 30 -6.30 -23.54 -15.20
N ARG A 31 -5.08 -23.42 -15.71
CA ARG A 31 -4.68 -23.95 -17.03
C ARG A 31 -4.75 -25.48 -17.11
N PHE A 32 -4.58 -26.21 -16.01
CA PHE A 32 -4.73 -27.68 -15.99
C PHE A 32 -6.16 -28.14 -15.69
N ILE A 33 -6.86 -27.44 -14.80
CA ILE A 33 -8.22 -27.80 -14.41
C ILE A 33 -9.21 -27.59 -15.55
N TRP A 34 -9.04 -26.52 -16.34
CA TRP A 34 -9.97 -26.22 -17.43
C TRP A 34 -10.05 -27.33 -18.49
N PRO A 35 -8.94 -27.82 -19.07
CA PRO A 35 -8.98 -28.99 -19.96
C PRO A 35 -9.51 -30.25 -19.29
N LEU A 36 -9.18 -30.50 -18.01
CA LEU A 36 -9.68 -31.65 -17.27
C LEU A 36 -11.21 -31.63 -17.17
N ARG A 37 -11.80 -30.47 -16.87
CA ARG A 37 -13.25 -30.26 -16.86
C ARG A 37 -13.86 -30.59 -18.21
N GLU A 38 -13.26 -30.14 -19.30
CA GLU A 38 -13.78 -30.43 -20.66
C GLU A 38 -13.75 -31.93 -20.98
N VAL A 39 -12.69 -32.63 -20.57
CA VAL A 39 -12.59 -34.08 -20.74
C VAL A 39 -13.66 -34.80 -19.91
N LEU A 40 -13.82 -34.45 -18.64
CA LEU A 40 -14.84 -35.03 -17.76
C LEU A 40 -16.25 -34.74 -18.27
N ALA A 41 -16.53 -33.54 -18.77
CA ALA A 41 -17.81 -33.18 -19.38
C ALA A 41 -18.14 -34.03 -20.62
N ARG A 42 -17.12 -34.41 -21.41
CA ARG A 42 -17.30 -35.31 -22.55
C ARG A 42 -17.53 -36.75 -22.11
N LEU A 43 -16.88 -37.19 -21.03
CA LEU A 43 -17.05 -38.53 -20.46
C LEU A 43 -18.42 -38.71 -19.78
N ASP A 44 -18.94 -37.69 -19.09
CA ASP A 44 -20.28 -37.70 -18.45
C ASP A 44 -21.42 -37.82 -19.47
N LYS A 45 -21.27 -37.22 -20.66
CA LYS A 45 -22.33 -37.24 -21.69
C LYS A 45 -22.63 -38.61 -22.28
N GLY A 46 -21.84 -39.64 -21.97
CA GLY A 46 -22.13 -41.03 -22.32
C GLY A 46 -22.21 -41.27 -23.83
N GLY A 47 -21.15 -41.84 -24.42
CA GLY A 47 -21.14 -42.13 -25.85
C GLY A 47 -20.20 -43.24 -26.26
N THR A 48 -19.63 -43.97 -25.30
CA THR A 48 -18.68 -45.05 -25.59
C THR A 48 -19.15 -46.35 -24.94
N PRO A 49 -19.14 -47.48 -25.67
CA PRO A 49 -19.49 -48.78 -25.11
C PRO A 49 -18.47 -49.29 -24.06
N LEU A 50 -17.38 -48.55 -23.82
CA LEU A 50 -16.35 -48.89 -22.83
C LEU A 50 -16.69 -48.42 -21.41
N ILE A 51 -17.63 -47.48 -21.24
CA ILE A 51 -17.99 -46.92 -19.93
C ILE A 51 -19.29 -47.57 -19.45
N LYS A 52 -19.26 -48.18 -18.27
CA LYS A 52 -20.46 -48.76 -17.63
C LYS A 52 -21.25 -47.67 -16.89
N ASP A 53 -22.56 -47.87 -16.75
CA ASP A 53 -23.44 -46.94 -16.02
C ASP A 53 -22.99 -46.72 -14.56
N THR A 54 -22.43 -47.74 -13.92
CA THR A 54 -21.86 -47.62 -12.57
C THR A 54 -20.64 -46.69 -12.53
N THR A 55 -19.86 -46.62 -13.60
CA THR A 55 -18.69 -45.74 -13.72
C THR A 55 -19.08 -44.29 -13.99
N LEU A 56 -20.21 -44.05 -14.67
CA LEU A 56 -20.73 -42.70 -14.93
C LEU A 56 -21.01 -41.93 -13.63
N VAL A 57 -21.49 -42.61 -12.59
CA VAL A 57 -21.75 -41.99 -11.27
C VAL A 57 -20.47 -41.38 -10.68
N TYR A 58 -19.34 -42.12 -10.72
CA TYR A 58 -18.06 -41.62 -10.23
C TYR A 58 -17.46 -40.53 -11.12
N LEU A 59 -17.69 -40.60 -12.45
CA LEU A 59 -17.25 -39.54 -13.37
C LEU A 59 -17.99 -38.23 -13.15
N ARG A 60 -19.29 -38.30 -12.85
CA ARG A 60 -20.11 -37.13 -12.51
C ARG A 60 -19.63 -36.48 -11.20
N ASP A 61 -19.33 -37.28 -10.19
CA ASP A 61 -18.74 -36.78 -8.94
C ASP A 61 -17.38 -36.10 -9.17
N LEU A 62 -16.51 -36.67 -10.00
CA LEU A 62 -15.24 -36.03 -10.39
C LEU A 62 -15.46 -34.72 -11.17
N TYR A 63 -16.46 -34.68 -12.04
CA TYR A 63 -16.82 -33.46 -12.77
C TYR A 63 -17.28 -32.35 -11.81
N ASP A 64 -18.14 -32.67 -10.85
CA ASP A 64 -18.62 -31.72 -9.84
C ASP A 64 -17.47 -31.21 -8.97
N HIS A 65 -16.58 -32.09 -8.50
CA HIS A 65 -15.36 -31.68 -7.79
C HIS A 65 -14.47 -30.77 -8.64
N THR A 66 -14.34 -31.02 -9.94
CA THR A 66 -13.52 -30.19 -10.82
C THR A 66 -14.09 -28.77 -10.94
N ILE A 67 -15.42 -28.62 -10.94
CA ILE A 67 -16.07 -27.31 -10.89
C ILE A 67 -15.76 -26.64 -9.55
N GLN A 68 -15.92 -27.34 -8.44
CA GLN A 68 -15.67 -26.78 -7.10
C GLN A 68 -14.23 -26.28 -6.94
N VAL A 69 -13.23 -27.03 -7.44
CA VAL A 69 -11.84 -26.58 -7.42
C VAL A 69 -11.65 -25.36 -8.34
N MET A 70 -12.27 -25.32 -9.51
CA MET A 70 -12.20 -24.17 -10.41
C MET A 70 -12.74 -22.89 -9.76
N ASP A 71 -13.87 -22.97 -9.06
CA ASP A 71 -14.47 -21.85 -8.33
C ASP A 71 -13.59 -21.41 -7.15
N THR A 72 -12.95 -22.36 -6.47
CA THR A 72 -11.99 -22.08 -5.40
C THR A 72 -10.76 -21.33 -5.95
N VAL A 73 -10.25 -21.75 -7.11
CA VAL A 73 -9.13 -21.07 -7.77
C VAL A 73 -9.50 -19.65 -8.19
N GLU A 74 -10.72 -19.42 -8.68
CA GLU A 74 -11.16 -18.08 -9.02
C GLU A 74 -11.28 -17.20 -7.76
N THR A 75 -11.81 -17.75 -6.66
CA THR A 75 -11.86 -17.07 -5.36
C THR A 75 -10.46 -16.64 -4.89
N PHE A 76 -9.46 -17.51 -5.01
CA PHE A 76 -8.07 -17.15 -4.68
C PHE A 76 -7.52 -16.04 -5.60
N ARG A 77 -7.87 -16.04 -6.89
CA ARG A 77 -7.43 -14.98 -7.81
C ARG A 77 -8.04 -13.62 -7.46
N ASP A 78 -9.31 -13.61 -7.04
CA ASP A 78 -9.97 -12.39 -6.59
C ASP A 78 -9.36 -11.88 -5.28
N MET A 79 -9.10 -12.77 -4.31
CA MET A 79 -8.39 -12.42 -3.08
C MET A 79 -6.99 -11.86 -3.35
N LEU A 80 -6.19 -12.51 -4.20
CA LEU A 80 -4.85 -12.04 -4.56
C LEU A 80 -4.87 -10.67 -5.26
N SER A 81 -5.93 -10.39 -6.03
CA SER A 81 -6.12 -9.08 -6.65
C SER A 81 -6.44 -8.01 -5.58
N GLY A 82 -7.31 -8.34 -4.63
CA GLY A 82 -7.58 -7.49 -3.47
C GLY A 82 -6.32 -7.22 -2.62
N MET A 83 -5.48 -8.23 -2.40
CA MET A 83 -4.21 -8.09 -1.68
C MET A 83 -3.23 -7.14 -2.40
N LEU A 84 -3.16 -7.19 -3.73
CA LEU A 84 -2.34 -6.26 -4.50
C LEU A 84 -2.84 -4.81 -4.34
N ASP A 85 -4.16 -4.60 -4.38
CA ASP A 85 -4.75 -3.28 -4.17
C ASP A 85 -4.50 -2.77 -2.74
N LEU A 86 -4.59 -3.65 -1.73
CA LEU A 86 -4.24 -3.33 -0.35
C LEU A 86 -2.75 -2.96 -0.20
N TYR A 87 -1.85 -3.70 -0.84
CA TYR A 87 -0.42 -3.39 -0.85
C TYR A 87 -0.17 -1.99 -1.43
N LEU A 88 -0.73 -1.69 -2.59
CA LEU A 88 -0.58 -0.38 -3.24
C LEU A 88 -1.16 0.75 -2.38
N SER A 89 -2.30 0.51 -1.74
CA SER A 89 -2.92 1.45 -0.80
C SER A 89 -2.00 1.76 0.38
N ASN A 90 -1.44 0.73 1.02
CA ASN A 90 -0.51 0.93 2.15
C ASN A 90 0.79 1.64 1.73
N VAL A 91 1.36 1.30 0.57
CA VAL A 91 2.53 2.03 0.04
C VAL A 91 2.20 3.51 -0.15
N SER A 92 1.03 3.82 -0.72
CA SER A 92 0.56 5.21 -0.88
C SER A 92 0.36 5.92 0.46
N LEU A 93 -0.21 5.24 1.46
CA LEU A 93 -0.31 5.78 2.83
C LEU A 93 1.07 6.10 3.40
N LYS A 94 2.05 5.20 3.23
CA LYS A 94 3.41 5.41 3.73
C LYS A 94 4.13 6.56 3.03
N LEU A 95 3.94 6.69 1.71
CA LEU A 95 4.45 7.83 0.95
C LEU A 95 3.82 9.13 1.45
N ASN A 96 2.50 9.15 1.68
CA ASN A 96 1.80 10.31 2.22
C ASN A 96 2.30 10.69 3.61
N GLU A 97 2.56 9.72 4.49
CA GLU A 97 3.18 9.97 5.81
C GLU A 97 4.58 10.57 5.67
N THR A 98 5.42 9.99 4.83
CA THR A 98 6.79 10.46 4.61
C THR A 98 6.80 11.88 4.04
N MET A 99 5.92 12.17 3.08
CA MET A 99 5.74 13.52 2.52
C MET A 99 5.24 14.52 3.55
N LYS A 100 4.32 14.12 4.45
CA LYS A 100 3.88 14.97 5.57
C LYS A 100 5.05 15.35 6.48
N VAL A 101 5.90 14.38 6.84
CA VAL A 101 7.08 14.62 7.69
C VAL A 101 8.05 15.59 7.01
N LEU A 102 8.40 15.33 5.74
CA LEU A 102 9.30 16.21 4.98
C LEU A 102 8.73 17.63 4.85
N THR A 103 7.43 17.76 4.58
CA THR A 103 6.74 19.05 4.46
C THR A 103 6.70 19.79 5.79
N MET A 104 6.49 19.09 6.90
CA MET A 104 6.48 19.68 8.25
C MET A 104 7.85 20.26 8.59
N ILE A 105 8.92 19.49 8.37
CA ILE A 105 10.30 19.95 8.57
C ILE A 105 10.58 21.17 7.67
N SER A 106 10.30 21.05 6.36
CA SER A 106 10.59 22.12 5.40
C SER A 106 9.84 23.41 5.71
N THR A 107 8.55 23.33 6.05
CA THR A 107 7.74 24.52 6.39
C THR A 107 8.25 25.24 7.64
N ILE A 108 8.86 24.53 8.58
CA ILE A 108 9.48 25.13 9.78
C ILE A 108 10.83 25.77 9.42
N PHE A 109 11.67 25.06 8.66
CA PHE A 109 13.03 25.53 8.36
C PHE A 109 13.09 26.62 7.28
N ILE A 110 12.23 26.61 6.27
CA ILE A 110 12.31 27.58 5.16
C ILE A 110 12.19 29.03 5.64
N PRO A 111 11.17 29.43 6.42
CA PRO A 111 11.07 30.81 6.93
C PRO A 111 12.21 31.17 7.89
N LEU A 112 12.65 30.23 8.72
CA LEU A 112 13.77 30.42 9.64
C LEU A 112 15.08 30.66 8.88
N SER A 113 15.39 29.81 7.91
CA SER A 113 16.57 29.92 7.05
C SER A 113 16.54 31.20 6.23
N PHE A 114 15.36 31.62 5.75
CA PHE A 114 15.19 32.89 5.05
C PHE A 114 15.51 34.07 5.96
N LEU A 115 14.97 34.11 7.18
CA LEU A 115 15.26 35.16 8.15
C LEU A 115 16.76 35.18 8.51
N ALA A 116 17.35 34.02 8.81
CA ALA A 116 18.78 33.91 9.12
C ALA A 116 19.66 34.37 7.94
N SER A 117 19.27 34.00 6.71
CA SER A 117 19.99 34.43 5.50
C SER A 117 19.86 35.94 5.28
N LEU A 118 18.67 36.51 5.45
CA LEU A 118 18.42 37.94 5.28
C LEU A 118 19.29 38.78 6.22
N TYR A 119 19.36 38.41 7.50
CA TYR A 119 20.23 39.08 8.48
C TYR A 119 21.71 38.67 8.37
N GLY A 120 22.03 37.63 7.61
CA GLY A 120 23.40 37.25 7.25
C GLY A 120 23.97 38.03 6.06
N MET A 121 23.16 38.83 5.36
CA MET A 121 23.62 39.67 4.26
C MET A 121 24.34 40.93 4.77
N ASN A 122 25.48 41.26 4.18
CA ASN A 122 26.30 42.44 4.52
C ASN A 122 25.70 43.76 4.02
N PHE A 123 24.47 44.10 4.44
CA PHE A 123 23.88 45.40 4.13
C PHE A 123 24.40 46.49 5.07
N ARG A 124 24.79 47.63 4.48
CA ARG A 124 25.41 48.76 5.19
C ARG A 124 24.42 49.68 5.93
N HIS A 125 23.12 49.50 5.71
CA HIS A 125 22.02 50.24 6.37
C HIS A 125 20.90 49.26 6.71
N MET A 126 21.03 48.59 7.85
CA MET A 126 19.93 47.84 8.49
C MET A 126 19.54 48.57 9.78
N PRO A 127 18.55 49.48 9.74
CA PRO A 127 18.19 50.29 10.92
C PRO A 127 17.73 49.44 12.12
N GLU A 128 17.28 48.21 11.87
CA GLU A 128 16.90 47.24 12.90
C GLU A 128 18.08 46.70 13.73
N LEU A 129 19.29 46.67 13.16
CA LEU A 129 20.53 46.17 13.80
C LEU A 129 21.22 47.20 14.70
N GLU A 130 20.94 48.50 14.54
CA GLU A 130 21.51 49.57 15.37
C GLU A 130 20.80 49.71 16.73
N THR A 131 19.67 49.03 16.91
CA THR A 131 18.93 49.03 18.19
C THR A 131 19.47 47.97 19.15
N ALA A 132 19.63 48.32 20.43
CA ALA A 132 20.16 47.43 21.46
C ALA A 132 19.39 46.10 21.64
N TYR A 133 18.13 46.03 21.18
CA TYR A 133 17.25 44.87 21.29
C TYR A 133 16.94 44.16 19.96
N GLY A 134 17.44 44.64 18.81
CA GLY A 134 17.12 44.09 17.50
C GLY A 134 17.37 42.58 17.38
N TYR A 135 18.49 42.11 17.92
CA TYR A 135 18.84 40.68 17.98
C TYR A 135 17.79 39.84 18.73
N TYR A 136 17.33 40.31 19.90
CA TYR A 136 16.34 39.62 20.70
C TYR A 136 14.95 39.63 20.04
N VAL A 137 14.59 40.71 19.35
CA VAL A 137 13.33 40.80 18.60
C VAL A 137 13.31 39.79 17.46
N VAL A 138 14.39 39.68 16.67
CA VAL A 138 14.49 38.69 15.57
C VAL A 138 14.40 37.26 16.09
N LEU A 139 15.10 36.95 17.19
CA LEU A 139 14.98 35.64 17.85
C LEU A 139 13.54 35.37 18.32
N GLY A 140 12.87 36.38 18.87
CA GLY A 140 11.46 36.28 19.26
C GLY A 140 10.53 35.98 18.07
N VAL A 141 10.74 36.65 16.93
CA VAL A 141 9.98 36.40 15.70
C VAL A 141 10.23 34.98 15.17
N MET A 142 11.49 34.53 15.14
CA MET A 142 11.84 33.17 14.74
C MET A 142 11.18 32.13 15.65
N ALA A 143 11.27 32.30 16.97
CA ALA A 143 10.66 31.40 17.95
C ALA A 143 9.12 31.39 17.84
N CYS A 144 8.50 32.55 17.62
CA CYS A 144 7.06 32.68 17.42
C CYS A 144 6.61 31.98 16.13
N SER A 145 7.38 32.12 15.04
CA SER A 145 7.10 31.45 13.76
C SER A 145 7.12 29.93 13.91
N VAL A 146 8.14 29.37 14.55
CA VAL A 146 8.24 27.92 14.85
C VAL A 146 7.07 27.47 15.70
N THR A 147 6.80 28.19 16.79
CA THR A 147 5.73 27.83 17.73
C THR A 147 4.36 27.87 17.03
N GLY A 148 4.12 28.88 16.21
CA GLY A 148 2.90 29.01 15.41
C GLY A 148 2.72 27.84 14.43
N MET A 149 3.77 27.46 13.70
CA MET A 149 3.73 26.33 12.78
C MET A 149 3.54 25.00 13.50
N VAL A 150 4.22 24.77 14.62
CA VAL A 150 4.05 23.56 15.44
C VAL A 150 2.62 23.46 15.96
N LEU A 151 2.06 24.56 16.49
CA LEU A 151 0.67 24.59 16.96
C LEU A 151 -0.33 24.34 15.83
N PHE A 152 -0.08 24.90 14.64
CA PHE A 152 -0.89 24.65 13.45
C PHE A 152 -0.87 23.15 13.07
N PHE A 153 0.31 22.52 13.02
CA PHE A 153 0.42 21.09 12.71
C PHE A 153 -0.17 20.20 13.80
N ARG A 154 -0.11 20.62 15.09
CA ARG A 154 -0.79 19.91 16.18
C ARG A 154 -2.30 19.97 16.02
N ARG A 155 -2.85 21.15 15.71
CA ARG A 155 -4.29 21.31 15.46
C ARG A 155 -4.78 20.50 14.27
N LYS A 156 -3.95 20.35 13.24
CA LYS A 156 -4.27 19.53 12.06
C LYS A 156 -4.12 18.03 12.29
N GLY A 157 -3.68 17.60 13.48
CA GLY A 157 -3.50 16.19 13.83
C GLY A 157 -2.25 15.55 13.20
N TRP A 158 -1.39 16.31 12.52
CA TRP A 158 -0.24 15.76 11.78
C TRP A 158 0.92 15.33 12.69
N LEU A 159 0.93 15.80 13.94
CA LEU A 159 1.90 15.43 14.98
C LEU A 159 1.43 14.26 15.86
N SER A 160 0.18 13.81 15.69
CA SER A 160 -0.34 12.63 16.39
C SER A 160 0.15 11.39 15.65
N LYS A 161 0.98 10.59 16.30
CA LYS A 161 1.36 9.25 15.85
C LYS A 161 0.07 8.44 15.73
N GLN A 162 -0.47 8.29 14.52
CA GLN A 162 -1.47 7.26 14.24
C GLN A 162 -0.73 5.94 14.44
N ARG A 163 -1.04 5.29 15.56
CA ARG A 163 -0.50 4.01 15.96
C ARG A 163 -1.47 2.93 15.50
#